data_AF-A0A7K0YRJ6-F1
#
_entry.id   AF-A0A7K0YRJ6-F1
#
_cell.length_a   1.000
_cell.length_b   1.000
_cell.length_c   1.000
_cell.angle_alpha   90.00
_cell.angle_beta   90.00
_cell.angle_gamma   90.00
#
_symmetry.space_group_name_H-M   'P 1'
#
loop_
_entity.id
_entity.type
_entity.pdbx_description
1 polymer ?
#
loop_
_entity_poly.entity_id
_entity_poly.type
_entity_poly.pdbx_seq_one_letter_code
_entity_poly.pdbx_strand_id
1 'polypeptide(L)'
;MALAPSLHSLVHPTAVTVLQHDLPGLPEIVAQEVATFTVRRLGVLAAHMRLGVAAIALLVRLFASIAGQPRLLWLSKTHLPLLGEYFRLIRSLSYAYIWEKWPDTRSDGSPA
;
A
#
# COMPACT_ATOMS: atom_id res chain seq x y z
N MET A 1 -15.11 -8.41 23.10
CA MET A 1 -15.46 -8.19 21.68
C MET A 1 -14.20 -7.73 20.96
N ALA A 2 -13.56 -8.60 20.18
CA ALA A 2 -12.39 -8.21 19.40
C ALA A 2 -12.83 -7.26 18.28
N LEU A 3 -12.37 -6.01 18.30
CA LEU A 3 -12.55 -5.06 17.20
C LEU A 3 -11.92 -5.68 15.95
N ALA A 4 -12.74 -6.04 14.97
CA ALA A 4 -12.24 -6.48 13.68
C ALA A 4 -11.32 -5.39 13.12
N PRO A 5 -10.10 -5.71 12.66
CA PRO A 5 -9.18 -4.71 12.16
C PRO A 5 -9.80 -4.00 10.95
N SER A 6 -9.81 -2.66 10.98
CA SER A 6 -10.34 -1.87 9.87
C SER A 6 -9.41 -1.99 8.65
N LEU A 7 -9.97 -1.88 7.44
CA LEU A 7 -9.19 -1.90 6.20
C LEU A 7 -8.04 -0.88 6.23
N HIS A 8 -8.28 0.28 6.83
CA HIS A 8 -7.27 1.29 7.09
C HIS A 8 -6.09 0.74 7.90
N SER A 9 -6.35 0.12 9.05
CA SER A 9 -5.29 -0.46 9.90
C SER A 9 -4.50 -1.58 9.21
N LEU A 10 -5.09 -2.23 8.21
CA LEU A 10 -4.46 -3.34 7.49
C LEU A 10 -3.60 -2.86 6.31
N VAL A 11 -4.13 -1.93 5.51
CA VAL A 11 -3.53 -1.53 4.24
C VAL A 11 -2.59 -0.34 4.41
N HIS A 12 -2.94 0.63 5.24
CA HIS A 12 -2.21 1.89 5.36
C HIS A 12 -0.71 1.69 5.64
N PRO A 13 -0.28 0.87 6.62
CA PRO A 13 1.15 0.70 6.90
C PRO A 13 1.90 0.09 5.72
N THR A 14 1.27 -0.89 5.06
CA THR A 14 1.85 -1.54 3.87
C THR A 14 2.02 -0.56 2.73
N ALA A 15 1.03 0.32 2.50
CA ALA A 15 1.10 1.33 1.46
C ALA A 15 2.24 2.33 1.70
N VAL A 16 2.42 2.79 2.94
CA VAL A 16 3.54 3.67 3.32
C VAL A 16 4.88 2.97 3.10
N THR A 17 5.06 1.73 3.57
CA THR A 17 6.32 0.99 3.38
C THR A 17 6.65 0.81 1.90
N VAL A 18 5.66 0.49 1.07
CA VAL A 18 5.85 0.34 -0.39
C VAL A 18 6.27 1.66 -1.00
N LEU A 19 5.62 2.76 -0.62
CA LEU A 19 5.94 4.10 -1.13
C LEU A 19 7.34 4.57 -0.73
N GLN A 20 7.72 4.42 0.54
CA GLN A 20 9.06 4.79 1.01
C GLN A 20 10.15 3.96 0.35
N HIS A 21 9.87 2.69 0.04
CA HIS A 21 10.82 1.83 -0.66
C HIS A 21 10.96 2.19 -2.13
N ASP A 22 9.85 2.40 -2.83
CA ASP A 22 9.86 2.62 -4.27
C ASP A 22 10.19 4.09 -4.63
N LEU A 23 9.87 5.04 -3.73
CA LEU A 23 10.07 6.48 -3.87
C LEU A 23 10.79 7.04 -2.63
N PRO A 24 12.12 6.81 -2.50
CA PRO A 24 12.88 7.16 -1.30
C PRO A 24 12.97 8.67 -1.02
N GLY A 25 12.75 9.52 -2.02
CA GLY A 25 12.73 10.97 -1.90
C GLY A 25 11.36 11.54 -1.53
N LEU A 26 10.32 10.71 -1.43
CA LEU A 26 8.96 11.15 -1.13
C LEU A 26 8.85 11.67 0.32
N PRO A 27 8.38 12.91 0.55
CA PRO A 27 8.17 13.40 1.91
C PRO A 27 7.20 12.51 2.69
N GLU A 28 7.51 12.24 3.95
CA GLU A 28 6.71 11.33 4.79
C GLU A 28 5.24 11.75 4.85
N ILE A 29 4.98 13.06 4.96
CA ILE A 29 3.61 13.58 5.03
C ILE A 29 2.81 13.29 3.76
N VAL A 30 3.49 13.29 2.61
CA VAL A 30 2.91 12.96 1.31
C VAL A 30 2.66 11.45 1.23
N ALA A 31 3.60 10.62 1.69
CA ALA A 31 3.42 9.16 1.73
C ALA A 31 2.20 8.76 2.58
N GLN A 32 2.01 9.40 3.74
CA GLN A 32 0.85 9.18 4.62
C GLN A 32 -0.46 9.64 3.95
N GLU A 33 -0.45 10.79 3.27
CA GLU A 33 -1.61 11.29 2.55
C GLU A 33 -2.00 10.35 1.40
N VAL A 34 -1.03 9.90 0.59
CA VAL A 34 -1.24 8.98 -0.52
C VAL A 34 -1.75 7.62 0.00
N ALA A 35 -1.19 7.11 1.09
CA ALA A 35 -1.68 5.89 1.73
C ALA A 35 -3.14 6.03 2.20
N THR A 36 -3.49 7.17 2.79
CA THR A 36 -4.87 7.49 3.18
C THR A 36 -5.80 7.53 1.97
N PHE A 37 -5.39 8.16 0.87
CA PHE A 37 -6.13 8.17 -0.39
C PHE A 37 -6.36 6.74 -0.91
N THR A 38 -5.31 5.91 -0.96
CA THR A 38 -5.39 4.52 -1.42
C THR A 38 -6.38 3.70 -0.60
N VAL A 39 -6.37 3.83 0.73
CA VAL A 39 -7.37 3.19 1.60
C VAL A 39 -8.79 3.66 1.30
N ARG A 40 -9.00 4.98 1.14
CA ARG A 40 -10.32 5.52 0.81
C ARG A 40 -10.83 4.99 -0.51
N ARG A 41 -9.97 4.90 -1.53
CA ARG A 41 -10.32 4.38 -2.85
C ARG A 41 -10.71 2.90 -2.80
N LEU A 42 -9.96 2.10 -2.05
CA LEU A 42 -10.31 0.71 -1.76
C LEU A 42 -11.66 0.56 -1.05
N GLY A 43 -12.03 1.53 -0.21
CA GLY A 43 -13.32 1.57 0.48
C GLY A 43 -14.54 1.67 -0.44
N VAL A 44 -14.36 2.15 -1.67
CA VAL A 44 -15.41 2.30 -2.70
C VAL A 44 -15.64 1.00 -3.49
N LEU A 45 -14.73 0.03 -3.39
CA LEU A 45 -14.87 -1.26 -4.09
C LEU A 45 -16.07 -2.07 -3.58
N ALA A 46 -16.54 -2.99 -4.43
CA ALA A 46 -17.58 -3.93 -4.08
C ALA A 46 -17.21 -4.71 -2.79
N ALA A 47 -18.22 -5.05 -1.97
CA ALA A 47 -17.99 -5.64 -0.65
C ALA A 47 -17.12 -6.91 -0.67
N HIS A 48 -17.34 -7.80 -1.64
CA HIS A 48 -16.54 -9.03 -1.80
C HIS A 48 -15.07 -8.73 -2.13
N MET A 49 -14.79 -7.70 -2.94
CA MET A 49 -13.42 -7.26 -3.20
C MET A 49 -12.75 -6.70 -1.94
N ARG A 50 -13.48 -5.88 -1.16
CA ARG A 50 -12.95 -5.34 0.11
C ARG A 50 -12.58 -6.44 1.08
N LEU A 51 -13.39 -7.51 1.16
CA LEU A 51 -13.08 -8.67 1.99
C LEU A 51 -11.81 -9.39 1.50
N GLY A 52 -11.67 -9.59 0.19
CA GLY A 52 -10.46 -10.18 -0.40
C GLY A 52 -9.21 -9.35 -0.10
N VAL A 53 -9.28 -8.03 -0.29
CA VAL A 53 -8.18 -7.10 0.02
C VAL A 53 -7.85 -7.11 1.51
N ALA A 54 -8.86 -7.12 2.40
CA ALA A 54 -8.64 -7.18 3.84
C ALA A 54 -7.97 -8.50 4.27
N ALA A 55 -8.41 -9.63 3.72
CA ALA A 55 -7.81 -10.94 3.99
C ALA A 55 -6.34 -10.98 3.55
N ILE A 56 -6.04 -10.50 2.34
CA ILE A 56 -4.67 -10.41 1.84
C ILE A 56 -3.83 -9.45 2.69
N ALA A 57 -4.34 -8.26 3.01
CA ALA A 57 -3.64 -7.28 3.82
C ALA A 57 -3.34 -7.80 5.24
N LEU A 58 -4.25 -8.59 5.83
CA LEU A 58 -4.02 -9.28 7.09
C LEU A 58 -2.89 -10.30 6.98
N LEU A 59 -2.88 -11.15 5.95
CA LEU A 59 -1.82 -12.11 5.72
C LEU A 59 -0.45 -11.42 5.54
N VAL A 60 -0.43 -10.34 4.76
CA VAL A 60 0.78 -9.54 4.53
C VAL A 60 1.28 -8.94 5.84
N ARG A 61 0.40 -8.42 6.70
CA ARG A 61 0.78 -7.90 8.02
C ARG A 61 1.28 -8.97 8.97
N LEU A 62 0.63 -10.13 9.02
CA LEU A 62 1.08 -11.26 9.83
C LEU A 62 2.48 -11.70 9.38
N PHE A 63 2.69 -11.82 8.07
CA PHE A 63 4.00 -12.14 7.52
C PHE A 63 5.05 -11.08 7.86
N ALA A 64 4.73 -9.79 7.70
CA ALA A 64 5.61 -8.68 8.07
C ALA A 64 6.00 -8.72 9.56
N SER A 65 5.05 -9.06 10.43
CA SER A 65 5.27 -9.13 11.88
C SER A 65 6.22 -10.27 12.29
N ILE A 66 6.23 -11.37 11.54
CA ILE A 66 7.08 -12.55 11.80
C ILE A 66 8.45 -12.41 11.12
N ALA A 67 8.48 -11.87 9.90
CA ALA A 67 9.63 -11.92 9.00
C ALA A 67 10.41 -10.59 8.88
N GLY A 68 9.84 -9.48 9.37
CA GLY A 68 10.40 -8.13 9.28
C GLY A 68 10.14 -7.41 7.95
N GLN A 69 10.29 -6.08 7.97
CA GLN A 69 10.10 -5.17 6.82
C GLN A 69 10.88 -5.57 5.53
N PRO A 70 12.17 -5.97 5.57
CA PRO A 70 12.91 -6.28 4.33
C PRO A 70 12.35 -7.49 3.57
N ARG A 71 11.75 -8.47 4.27
CA ARG A 71 11.11 -9.63 3.64
C ARG A 71 9.75 -9.32 3.04
N LEU A 72 9.07 -8.27 3.48
CA LEU A 72 7.82 -7.79 2.90
C LEU A 72 8.00 -7.38 1.43
N LEU A 73 9.10 -6.69 1.16
CA LEU A 73 9.42 -6.18 -0.17
C LEU A 73 9.87 -7.30 -1.11
N TRP A 74 10.51 -8.35 -0.59
CA TRP A 74 10.79 -9.57 -1.34
C TRP A 74 9.51 -10.30 -1.77
N LEU A 75 8.48 -10.29 -0.90
CA LEU A 75 7.17 -10.85 -1.24
C LEU A 75 6.52 -10.14 -2.43
N SER A 76 6.73 -8.83 -2.57
CA SER A 76 6.26 -8.06 -3.74
C SER A 76 6.94 -8.45 -5.06
N LYS A 77 8.11 -9.12 -5.00
CA LYS A 77 8.84 -9.66 -6.16
C LYS A 77 8.54 -11.14 -6.42
N THR A 78 7.75 -11.77 -5.55
CA THR A 78 7.46 -13.21 -5.65
C THR A 78 6.29 -13.45 -6.61
N HIS A 79 6.34 -14.52 -7.41
CA HIS A 79 5.29 -14.93 -8.37
C HIS A 79 3.99 -15.45 -7.70
N LEU A 80 3.65 -14.97 -6.50
CA LEU A 80 2.41 -15.32 -5.83
C LEU A 80 1.28 -14.50 -6.48
N PRO A 81 0.33 -15.14 -7.19
CA PRO A 81 -0.60 -14.44 -8.08
C PRO A 81 -1.44 -13.40 -7.33
N LEU A 82 -1.97 -13.74 -6.15
CA LEU A 82 -2.84 -12.83 -5.39
C LEU A 82 -2.07 -11.75 -4.63
N LEU A 83 -0.87 -12.09 -4.13
CA LEU A 83 -0.05 -11.14 -3.36
C LEU A 83 0.59 -10.10 -4.29
N GLY A 84 1.10 -10.53 -5.44
CA GLY A 84 1.63 -9.64 -6.46
C GLY A 84 0.59 -8.65 -6.95
N GLU A 85 -0.64 -9.12 -7.21
CA GLU A 85 -1.76 -8.24 -7.61
C GLU A 85 -2.14 -7.23 -6.52
N TYR A 86 -2.10 -7.62 -5.25
CA TYR A 86 -2.33 -6.67 -4.15
C TYR A 86 -1.30 -5.54 -4.13
N PHE A 87 0.00 -5.86 -4.24
CA PHE A 87 1.05 -4.83 -4.32
C PHE A 87 0.95 -4.00 -5.61
N ARG A 88 0.60 -4.64 -6.73
CA ARG A 88 0.37 -3.96 -8.02
C ARG A 88 -0.77 -2.95 -7.91
N LEU A 89 -1.86 -3.32 -7.25
CA LEU A 89 -3.01 -2.45 -7.02
C LEU A 89 -2.65 -1.24 -6.17
N ILE A 90 -1.92 -1.44 -5.05
CA ILE A 90 -1.43 -0.34 -4.20
C ILE A 90 -0.57 0.62 -5.02
N ARG A 91 0.42 0.11 -5.75
CA ARG A 91 1.30 0.95 -6.58
C ARG A 91 0.51 1.72 -7.63
N SER A 92 -0.39 1.06 -8.34
CA SER A 92 -1.20 1.68 -9.38
C SER A 92 -2.03 2.85 -8.84
N LEU A 93 -2.73 2.66 -7.71
CA LEU A 93 -3.55 3.72 -7.11
C LEU A 93 -2.68 4.86 -6.57
N SER A 94 -1.62 4.53 -5.84
CA SER A 94 -0.77 5.53 -5.21
C SER A 94 0.00 6.36 -6.25
N TYR A 95 0.56 5.73 -7.29
CA TYR A 95 1.31 6.45 -8.33
C TYR A 95 0.39 7.31 -9.18
N ALA A 96 -0.78 6.79 -9.56
CA ALA A 96 -1.77 7.61 -10.26
C ALA A 96 -2.07 8.89 -9.47
N TYR A 97 -2.30 8.77 -8.17
CA TYR A 97 -2.58 9.92 -7.31
C TYR A 97 -1.40 10.89 -7.15
N ILE A 98 -0.17 10.38 -7.00
CA ILE A 98 1.02 11.23 -6.85
C ILE A 98 1.24 12.08 -8.10
N TRP A 99 1.27 11.47 -9.29
CA TRP A 99 1.55 12.21 -10.52
C TRP A 99 0.34 13.00 -11.03
N GLU A 100 -0.88 12.66 -10.63
CA GLU A 100 -2.06 13.50 -10.87
C GLU A 100 -2.01 14.78 -10.01
N LYS A 101 -1.59 14.66 -8.74
CA LYS A 101 -1.63 15.78 -7.79
C LYS A 101 -0.35 16.64 -7.79
N TRP A 102 0.80 16.03 -8.03
CA TRP A 102 2.12 16.66 -8.07
C TRP A 102 2.84 16.21 -9.35
N PRO A 103 2.49 16.78 -10.52
CA PRO A 103 3.02 16.33 -11.80
C PRO A 103 4.54 16.52 -11.93
N ASP A 104 5.10 17.51 -11.24
CA ASP A 104 6.53 17.81 -11.22
C ASP A 104 7.34 16.88 -10.29
N THR A 105 6.72 15.86 -9.69
CA THR A 105 7.43 14.90 -8.83
C THR A 105 8.49 14.15 -9.63
N ARG A 106 9.73 14.14 -9.13
CA ARG A 106 10.85 13.41 -9.74
C ARG A 106 10.65 11.90 -9.63
N SER A 107 11.44 11.14 -10.38
CA SER A 107 11.35 9.67 -10.40
C SER A 107 11.62 9.00 -9.06
N ASP A 108 12.33 9.67 -8.15
CA ASP A 108 12.59 9.19 -6.79
C ASP A 108 11.53 9.63 -5.77
N GLY A 109 10.51 10.38 -6.19
CA GLY A 109 9.46 10.92 -5.33
C GLY A 109 9.76 12.30 -4.73
N SER A 110 10.95 12.85 -4.96
CA SER A 110 11.28 14.18 -4.44
C SER A 110 10.52 15.28 -5.21
N PRO A 111 10.08 16.36 -4.54
CA PRO A 111 9.51 17.51 -5.22
C PRO A 111 10.55 18.13 -6.17
N ALA A 112 10.08 18.63 -7.33
CA ALA A 112 10.94 19.32 -8.30
C ALA A 112 11.69 20.51 -7.71
#